data_AF-A0A8S3D1B4-F1
#
_entry.id   AF-A0A8S3D1B4-F1
#
_cell.length_a   1.000
_cell.length_b   1.000
_cell.length_c   1.000
_cell.angle_alpha   90.00
_cell.angle_beta   90.00
_cell.angle_gamma   90.00
#
_symmetry.space_group_name_H-M   'P 1'
#
loop_
_entity.id
_entity.type
_entity.pdbx_description
1 polymer ?
#
loop_
_entity_poly.entity_id
_entity_poly.type
_entity_poly.pdbx_seq_one_letter_code
_entity_poly.pdbx_strand_id
1 'polypeptide(L)'
;QRANELRRVEIMGVLALDNTFTDPKLKDSFFVNSLFASGFVRPSIAKGTASYIPALLSEMPRFFDENILPLDAAFIQVSPP
;
A
#
# COMPACT_ATOMS: atom_id res chain seq x y z
N GLN A 1 -9.40 -4.68 -13.27
CA GLN A 1 -10.20 -4.27 -14.45
C GLN A 1 -10.02 -2.79 -14.79
N ARG A 2 -10.07 -1.85 -13.82
CA ARG A 2 -9.88 -0.40 -14.09
C ARG A 2 -8.44 0.13 -14.03
N ALA A 3 -7.45 -0.76 -13.90
CA ALA A 3 -6.05 -0.35 -13.74
C ALA A 3 -5.56 0.52 -14.93
N ASN A 4 -6.00 0.22 -16.14
CA ASN A 4 -5.69 0.97 -17.36
C ASN A 4 -6.15 2.45 -17.31
N GLU A 5 -7.12 2.80 -16.47
CA GLU A 5 -7.59 4.18 -16.28
C GLU A 5 -6.82 4.94 -15.19
N LEU A 6 -6.07 4.22 -14.33
CA LEU A 6 -5.42 4.77 -13.16
C LEU A 6 -3.90 4.88 -13.38
N ARG A 7 -3.29 5.93 -12.84
CA ARG A 7 -1.84 6.15 -12.91
C ARG A 7 -1.33 6.64 -11.57
N ARG A 8 -0.16 6.15 -11.16
CA ARG A 8 0.55 6.56 -9.94
C ARG A 8 -0.31 6.50 -8.67
N VAL A 9 -1.14 5.47 -8.54
CA VAL A 9 -1.92 5.25 -7.32
C VAL A 9 -1.02 4.56 -6.31
N GLU A 10 -0.84 5.19 -5.16
CA GLU A 10 -0.08 4.62 -4.06
C GLU A 10 -1.00 3.75 -3.19
N ILE A 11 -0.59 2.50 -3.00
CA ILE A 11 -1.31 1.55 -2.14
C ILE A 11 -0.50 1.38 -0.87
N MET A 12 -1.14 1.65 0.26
CA MET A 12 -0.54 1.51 1.57
C MET A 12 -1.35 0.56 2.46
N GLY A 13 -0.64 -0.22 3.25
CA GLY A 13 -1.23 -1.11 4.24
C GLY A 13 -0.17 -1.65 5.19
N VAL A 14 -0.64 -2.11 6.35
CA VAL A 14 0.22 -2.77 7.33
C VAL A 14 0.51 -4.18 6.84
N LEU A 15 -0.38 -5.15 7.10
CA LEU A 15 -0.18 -6.52 6.68
C LEU A 15 -0.90 -6.82 5.36
N ALA A 16 -0.15 -6.88 4.27
CA ALA A 16 -0.66 -7.40 3.00
C ALA A 16 -0.81 -8.93 3.06
N LEU A 17 -1.96 -9.43 2.60
CA LEU A 17 -2.29 -10.87 2.54
C LEU A 17 -2.13 -11.48 1.14
N ASP A 18 -1.85 -10.66 0.15
CA ASP A 18 -1.51 -11.07 -1.22
C ASP A 18 -0.53 -10.06 -1.85
N ASN A 19 -0.19 -10.27 -3.11
CA ASN A 19 0.73 -9.44 -3.88
C ASN A 19 0.09 -8.82 -5.14
N THR A 20 -1.24 -8.75 -5.20
CA THR A 20 -2.01 -8.34 -6.39
C THR A 20 -1.55 -6.99 -6.93
N PHE A 21 -1.41 -5.99 -6.05
CA PHE A 21 -0.99 -4.64 -6.45
C PHE A 21 0.49 -4.50 -6.80
N THR A 22 1.28 -5.57 -6.61
CA THR A 22 2.67 -5.62 -7.06
C THR A 22 2.86 -6.48 -8.32
N ASP A 23 1.78 -6.93 -8.96
CA ASP A 23 1.86 -7.62 -10.25
C ASP A 23 2.54 -6.68 -11.27
N PRO A 24 3.61 -7.13 -11.96
CA PRO A 24 4.29 -6.33 -12.98
C PRO A 24 3.38 -5.76 -14.07
N LYS A 25 2.23 -6.41 -14.37
CA LYS A 25 1.23 -5.92 -15.32
C LYS A 25 0.55 -4.63 -14.87
N LEU A 26 0.61 -4.32 -13.57
CA LEU A 26 -0.05 -3.18 -12.96
C LEU A 26 0.91 -2.05 -12.57
N LYS A 27 2.21 -2.18 -12.87
CA LYS A 27 3.27 -1.26 -12.45
C LYS A 27 3.07 0.20 -12.88
N ASP A 28 2.37 0.42 -14.00
CA ASP A 28 2.11 1.77 -14.52
C ASP A 28 0.95 2.45 -13.78
N SER A 29 0.15 1.66 -13.06
CA SER A 29 -1.06 2.09 -12.37
C SER A 29 -0.87 2.20 -10.87
N PHE A 30 -0.23 1.22 -10.25
CA PHE A 30 -0.10 1.11 -8.80
C PHE A 30 1.36 1.01 -8.35
N PHE A 31 1.65 1.61 -7.21
CA PHE A 31 2.90 1.46 -6.48
C PHE A 31 2.60 1.16 -5.02
N VAL A 32 3.24 0.13 -4.45
CA VAL A 32 2.97 -0.28 -3.06
C VAL A 32 3.99 0.35 -2.12
N ASN A 33 3.49 1.15 -1.18
CA ASN A 33 4.22 1.68 -0.04
C ASN A 33 3.81 0.89 1.22
N SER A 34 4.59 -0.13 1.54
CA SER A 34 4.25 -1.05 2.63
C SER A 34 4.71 -0.51 3.99
N LEU A 35 3.84 -0.58 5.00
CA LEU A 35 4.18 -0.22 6.39
C LEU A 35 4.69 -1.43 7.20
N PHE A 36 4.60 -2.64 6.64
CA PHE A 36 5.14 -3.85 7.22
C PHE A 36 5.57 -4.83 6.13
N ALA A 37 6.85 -5.22 6.15
CA ALA A 37 7.44 -6.09 5.13
C ALA A 37 6.94 -7.55 5.22
N SER A 38 5.70 -7.80 4.79
CA SER A 38 5.07 -9.12 4.75
C SER A 38 5.72 -10.03 3.69
N GLY A 39 5.52 -11.35 3.82
CA GLY A 39 6.06 -12.33 2.86
C GLY A 39 5.62 -12.10 1.42
N PHE A 40 4.45 -11.51 1.21
CA PHE A 40 3.90 -11.23 -0.11
C PHE A 40 4.58 -10.04 -0.80
N VAL A 41 5.04 -9.05 -0.04
CA VAL A 41 5.56 -7.79 -0.58
C VAL A 41 7.09 -7.72 -0.54
N ARG A 42 7.76 -8.49 0.34
CA ARG A 42 9.23 -8.56 0.43
C ARG A 42 9.94 -8.77 -0.92
N PRO A 43 9.50 -9.69 -1.81
CA PRO A 43 10.14 -9.87 -3.11
C PRO A 43 10.04 -8.62 -4.00
N SER A 44 8.92 -7.90 -3.94
CA SER A 44 8.68 -6.69 -4.71
C SER A 44 9.52 -5.52 -4.19
N ILE A 45 9.69 -5.42 -2.87
CA ILE A 45 10.62 -4.46 -2.24
C ILE A 45 12.06 -4.76 -2.70
N ALA A 46 12.50 -6.02 -2.64
CA ALA A 46 13.84 -6.41 -3.06
C ALA A 46 14.14 -6.13 -4.53
N LYS A 47 13.11 -6.15 -5.39
CA LYS A 47 13.20 -5.83 -6.83
C LYS A 47 13.08 -4.32 -7.12
N GLY A 48 12.79 -3.49 -6.12
CA GLY A 48 12.56 -2.05 -6.29
C GLY A 48 11.23 -1.69 -6.94
N THR A 49 10.27 -2.62 -7.00
CA THR A 49 8.92 -2.38 -7.55
C THR A 49 7.87 -2.11 -6.47
N ALA A 50 8.31 -2.01 -5.22
CA ALA A 50 7.56 -1.55 -4.06
C ALA A 50 8.54 -0.92 -3.07
N SER A 51 8.03 -0.14 -2.12
CA SER A 51 8.84 0.47 -1.06
C SER A 51 8.34 0.06 0.33
N TYR A 52 9.20 0.26 1.32
CA TYR A 52 8.92 0.02 2.72
C TYR A 52 9.11 1.31 3.51
N ILE A 53 8.10 1.68 4.29
CA ILE A 53 8.12 2.81 5.21
C ILE A 53 8.35 2.26 6.62
N PRO A 54 9.56 2.42 7.19
CA PRO A 54 9.85 1.94 8.53
C PRO A 54 9.21 2.85 9.58
N ALA A 55 8.27 2.31 10.36
CA ALA A 55 7.65 3.03 11.46
C ALA A 55 7.04 2.07 12.49
N LEU A 56 6.87 2.54 13.73
CA LEU A 56 6.16 1.80 14.75
C LEU A 56 4.65 1.81 14.47
N LEU A 57 3.97 0.69 14.71
CA LEU A 57 2.53 0.59 14.48
C LEU A 57 1.72 1.61 15.31
N SER A 58 2.20 1.94 16.52
CA SER A 58 1.61 2.95 17.39
C SER A 58 1.72 4.37 16.86
N GLU A 59 2.64 4.65 15.94
CA GLU A 59 2.82 5.98 15.35
C GLU A 59 1.95 6.20 14.10
N MET A 60 1.37 5.14 13.54
CA MET A 60 0.59 5.22 12.30
C MET A 60 -0.55 6.25 12.36
N PRO A 61 -1.35 6.36 13.44
CA PRO A 61 -2.39 7.39 13.52
C PRO A 61 -1.81 8.80 13.35
N ARG A 62 -0.68 9.08 14.01
CA ARG A 62 -0.01 10.37 13.96
C ARG A 62 0.41 10.77 12.55
N PHE A 63 0.80 9.81 11.70
CA PHE A 63 1.19 10.13 10.32
C PHE A 63 0.04 10.63 9.47
N PHE A 64 -1.19 10.18 9.75
CA PHE A 64 -2.38 10.69 9.10
C PHE A 64 -2.80 12.04 9.71
N ASP A 65 -2.79 12.15 11.04
CA ASP A 65 -3.16 13.38 11.75
C ASP A 65 -2.26 14.57 11.39
N GLU A 66 -0.95 14.32 11.25
CA GLU A 66 0.04 15.33 10.86
C GLU A 66 0.22 15.46 9.33
N ASN A 67 -0.57 14.73 8.54
CA ASN A 67 -0.51 14.71 7.08
C ASN A 67 0.90 14.37 6.52
N ILE A 68 1.67 13.56 7.25
CA ILE A 68 2.95 12.99 6.80
C ILE A 68 2.70 11.94 5.72
N LEU A 69 1.63 11.16 5.87
CA LEU A 69 1.13 10.21 4.88
C LEU A 69 -0.27 10.65 4.45
N PRO A 70 -0.37 11.48 3.38
CA PRO A 70 -1.65 11.92 2.86
C PRO A 70 -2.55 10.73 2.48
N LEU A 71 -3.82 10.80 2.86
CA LEU A 71 -4.81 9.75 2.61
C LEU A 71 -5.97 10.31 1.78
N ASP A 72 -5.99 9.97 0.49
CA ASP A 72 -7.07 10.39 -0.41
C ASP A 72 -8.34 9.54 -0.26
N ALA A 73 -8.18 8.25 0.00
CA ALA A 73 -9.28 7.30 0.16
C ALA A 73 -8.86 6.12 1.02
N ALA A 74 -9.81 5.58 1.80
CA ALA A 74 -9.61 4.37 2.59
C ALA A 74 -10.61 3.28 2.17
N PHE A 75 -10.09 2.09 1.88
CA PHE A 75 -10.90 0.89 1.70
C PHE A 75 -10.95 0.12 3.01
N ILE A 76 -12.15 0.01 3.58
CA ILE A 76 -12.37 -0.68 4.86
C ILE A 76 -13.43 -1.76 4.69
N GLN A 77 -13.26 -2.86 5.43
CA GLN A 77 -14.25 -3.93 5.52
C GLN A 77 -14.98 -3.83 6.85
N VAL A 78 -16.31 -3.79 6.80
CA VAL A 78 -17.19 -3.70 7.96
C VAL A 78 -18.33 -4.72 7.83
N SER A 79 -19.04 -5.00 8.92
CA SER A 79 -20.27 -5.80 8.86
C SER A 79 -21.42 -5.01 8.24
N PRO A 80 -22.51 -5.68 7.80
CA PRO A 80 -23.79 -5.00 7.58
C PRO A 80 -24.23 -4.20 8.83
N PRO A 81 -25.04 -3.15 8.64
CA PRO A 81 -25.53 -2.32 9.73
C PRO A 81 -26.42 -3.09 10.71
#